data_AF-A0A194UWU6-F1
#
_entry.id   AF-A0A194UWU6-F1
#
_cell.length_a   1.000
_cell.length_b   1.000
_cell.length_c   1.000
_cell.angle_alpha   90.00
_cell.angle_beta   90.00
_cell.angle_gamma   90.00
#
_symmetry.space_group_name_H-M   'P 1'
#
loop_
_entity.id
_entity.type
_entity.pdbx_description
1 polymer ?
#
loop_
_entity_poly.entity_id
_entity_poly.type
_entity_poly.pdbx_seq_one_letter_code
_entity_poly.pdbx_strand_id
1 'polypeptide(L)'
;MSSSTPDIRTRLLIISDTHGRRPFDAAIHPEEAQRYGFSRPLPKADVAIHCGDLTTRSDVKEYQVTFDVMREIDAPLKLVIPGNHDCSMDVDFWEKTVSYYAVVQPVIMNKY
;
A
#
# COMPACT_ATOMS: atom_id res chain seq x y z
N MET A 1 -1.85 -48.42 -7.55
CA MET A 1 -2.66 -47.48 -6.75
C MET A 1 -2.10 -46.09 -6.99
N SER A 2 -2.85 -45.20 -7.63
CA SER A 2 -2.41 -43.81 -7.87
C SER A 2 -2.58 -43.03 -6.57
N SER A 3 -1.48 -42.63 -5.91
CA SER A 3 -1.56 -41.69 -4.79
C SER A 3 -1.74 -40.29 -5.38
N SER A 4 -2.97 -39.77 -5.38
CA SER A 4 -3.18 -38.36 -5.68
C SER A 4 -2.49 -37.52 -4.61
N THR A 5 -1.59 -36.63 -5.01
CA THR A 5 -1.03 -35.63 -4.10
C THR A 5 -2.17 -34.80 -3.51
N PRO A 6 -2.26 -34.66 -2.18
CA PRO A 6 -3.32 -33.87 -1.57
C PRO A 6 -3.18 -32.40 -1.97
N ASP A 7 -4.32 -31.76 -2.27
CA ASP A 7 -4.36 -30.33 -2.56
C ASP A 7 -3.90 -29.52 -1.34
N ILE A 8 -3.04 -28.54 -1.56
CA ILE A 8 -2.61 -27.61 -0.51
C ILE A 8 -3.61 -26.46 -0.48
N ARG A 9 -4.40 -26.37 0.60
CA ARG A 9 -5.26 -25.21 0.82
C ARG A 9 -4.40 -23.99 1.11
N THR A 10 -4.62 -22.92 0.34
CA THR A 10 -3.92 -21.64 0.48
C THR A 10 -4.92 -20.51 0.67
N ARG A 11 -4.67 -19.66 1.65
CA ARG A 11 -5.47 -18.48 1.97
C ARG A 11 -4.74 -17.22 1.55
N LEU A 12 -5.40 -16.43 0.72
CA LEU A 12 -4.95 -15.13 0.26
C LEU A 12 -5.72 -14.04 1.03
N LEU A 13 -5.00 -13.08 1.60
CA LEU A 13 -5.57 -11.82 2.09
C LEU A 13 -5.16 -10.71 1.12
N ILE A 14 -6.14 -10.06 0.50
CA ILE A 14 -5.92 -9.00 -0.50
C ILE A 14 -6.44 -7.68 0.07
N ILE A 15 -5.59 -6.66 0.02
CA ILE A 15 -5.88 -5.29 0.41
C ILE A 15 -5.48 -4.39 -0.76
N SER A 16 -6.14 -3.26 -0.97
CA SER A 16 -5.83 -2.32 -2.05
C SER A 16 -6.31 -0.92 -1.68
N ASP A 17 -5.78 0.10 -2.37
CA ASP A 17 -6.30 1.48 -2.35
C ASP A 17 -6.42 2.04 -0.93
N THR A 18 -5.44 1.72 -0.06
CA THR A 18 -5.47 2.17 1.33
C THR A 18 -5.08 3.64 1.46
N HIS A 19 -4.33 4.18 0.49
CA HIS A 19 -3.89 5.57 0.48
C HIS A 19 -3.28 6.03 1.81
N GLY A 20 -2.43 5.18 2.42
CA GLY A 20 -1.78 5.48 3.70
C GLY A 20 -2.71 5.47 4.91
N ARG A 21 -3.91 4.88 4.79
CA ARG A 21 -4.89 4.76 5.88
C ARG A 21 -4.90 3.36 6.47
N ARG A 22 -5.29 3.28 7.73
CA ARG A 22 -5.55 2.00 8.42
C ARG A 22 -7.02 1.62 8.19
N PRO A 23 -7.33 0.57 7.42
CA PRO A 23 -8.72 0.26 7.03
C PRO A 23 -9.58 -0.30 8.18
N PHE A 24 -9.04 -0.37 9.40
CA PHE A 24 -9.65 -1.01 10.58
C PHE A 24 -9.61 -0.16 11.86
N ASP A 25 -9.15 1.10 11.78
CA ASP A 25 -9.10 1.95 12.98
C ASP A 25 -10.46 2.63 13.22
N ALA A 26 -11.35 1.93 13.90
CA ALA A 26 -12.67 2.45 14.26
C ALA A 26 -12.60 3.65 15.22
N ALA A 27 -11.47 3.88 15.91
CA ALA A 27 -11.29 5.06 16.76
C ALA A 27 -10.98 6.31 15.93
N ILE A 28 -10.41 6.15 14.74
CA ILE A 28 -10.09 7.25 13.83
C ILE A 28 -11.21 7.44 12.80
N HIS A 29 -11.72 6.36 12.20
CA HIS A 29 -12.75 6.40 11.16
C HIS A 29 -13.79 5.27 11.33
N PRO A 30 -14.78 5.44 12.24
CA PRO A 30 -15.75 4.40 12.59
C PRO A 30 -16.63 3.96 11.40
N GLU A 31 -17.04 4.89 10.54
CA GLU A 31 -17.86 4.57 9.35
C GLU A 31 -17.07 3.76 8.30
N GLU A 32 -15.82 4.14 8.06
CA GLU A 32 -14.93 3.43 7.13
C GLU A 32 -14.60 2.02 7.63
N ALA A 33 -14.26 1.88 8.92
CA ALA A 33 -13.99 0.57 9.53
C ALA A 33 -15.20 -0.39 9.42
N GLN A 34 -16.42 0.15 9.57
CA GLN A 34 -17.65 -0.64 9.40
C GLN A 34 -17.90 -1.00 7.91
N ARG A 35 -17.54 -0.11 6.99
CA ARG A 35 -17.71 -0.32 5.54
C ARG A 35 -16.76 -1.38 4.97
N TYR A 36 -15.51 -1.39 5.40
CA TYR A 36 -14.49 -2.30 4.86
C TYR A 36 -14.53 -3.70 5.48
N GLY A 37 -15.21 -3.87 6.63
CA GLY A 37 -15.34 -5.16 7.29
C GLY A 37 -14.05 -5.72 7.87
N PHE A 38 -12.97 -4.90 7.92
CA PHE A 38 -11.71 -5.28 8.55
C PHE A 38 -11.78 -4.99 10.05
N SER A 39 -11.66 -6.05 10.85
CA SER A 39 -11.45 -5.94 12.30
C SER A 39 -10.01 -6.33 12.63
N ARG A 40 -9.46 -5.72 13.70
CA ARG A 40 -8.19 -6.19 14.26
C ARG A 40 -8.43 -7.39 15.20
N PRO A 41 -7.57 -8.42 15.18
CA PRO A 41 -6.49 -8.61 14.21
C PRO A 41 -7.03 -9.03 12.83
N LEU A 42 -6.32 -8.65 11.77
CA LEU A 42 -6.62 -9.13 10.42
C LEU A 42 -6.54 -10.66 10.36
N PRO A 43 -7.34 -11.32 9.50
CA PRO A 43 -7.36 -12.77 9.44
C PRO A 43 -5.99 -13.31 9.01
N LYS A 44 -5.53 -14.36 9.69
CA LYS A 44 -4.35 -15.13 9.28
C LYS A 44 -4.47 -15.54 7.81
N ALA A 45 -3.36 -15.46 7.07
CA ALA A 45 -3.28 -15.88 5.67
C ALA A 45 -1.95 -16.58 5.40
N ASP A 46 -1.88 -17.31 4.28
CA ASP A 46 -0.61 -17.86 3.79
C ASP A 46 0.15 -16.80 2.96
N VAL A 47 -0.61 -15.96 2.26
CA VAL A 47 -0.08 -14.84 1.47
C VAL A 47 -0.95 -13.61 1.71
N ALA A 48 -0.31 -12.50 2.07
CA ALA A 48 -0.93 -11.17 2.09
C ALA A 48 -0.45 -10.35 0.90
N ILE A 49 -1.35 -9.65 0.22
CA ILE A 49 -1.04 -8.85 -0.98
C ILE A 49 -1.67 -7.46 -0.83
N HIS A 50 -0.88 -6.41 -1.03
CA HIS A 50 -1.38 -5.06 -1.27
C HIS A 50 -1.30 -4.73 -2.77
N CYS A 51 -2.44 -4.42 -3.39
CA CYS A 51 -2.58 -4.35 -4.86
C CYS A 51 -2.54 -2.92 -5.43
N GLY A 52 -1.72 -2.03 -4.89
CA GLY A 52 -1.60 -0.66 -5.38
C GLY A 52 -2.19 0.40 -4.46
N ASP A 53 -1.84 1.65 -4.78
CA ASP A 53 -2.26 2.87 -4.09
C ASP A 53 -1.99 2.79 -2.59
N LEU A 54 -0.72 2.52 -2.30
CA LEU A 54 -0.16 2.46 -0.94
C LEU A 54 -0.26 3.83 -0.28
N THR A 55 -0.21 4.90 -1.07
CA THR A 55 -0.20 6.29 -0.64
C THR A 55 -1.21 7.13 -1.43
N THR A 56 -1.47 8.35 -0.98
CA THR A 56 -2.16 9.36 -1.80
C THR A 56 -1.16 10.17 -2.63
N ARG A 57 0.02 10.45 -2.05
CA ARG A 57 0.98 11.43 -2.58
C ARG A 57 2.44 10.99 -2.50
N SER A 58 2.70 9.70 -2.31
CA SER A 58 4.06 9.18 -2.10
C SER A 58 4.79 9.79 -0.89
N ASP A 59 4.07 10.18 0.17
CA ASP A 59 4.71 10.68 1.39
C ASP A 59 5.26 9.52 2.24
N VAL A 60 6.42 9.73 2.86
CA VAL A 60 7.10 8.71 3.69
C VAL A 60 6.20 8.23 4.84
N LYS A 61 5.39 9.11 5.43
CA LYS A 61 4.46 8.74 6.52
C LYS A 61 3.33 7.86 6.00
N GLU A 62 2.84 8.11 4.79
CA GLU A 62 1.80 7.26 4.18
C GLU A 62 2.35 5.85 3.93
N TYR A 63 3.56 5.74 3.36
CA TYR A 63 4.22 4.45 3.22
C TYR A 63 4.41 3.75 4.56
N GLN A 64 4.83 4.49 5.59
CA GLN A 64 5.03 3.93 6.92
C GLN A 64 3.72 3.33 7.48
N VAL A 65 2.60 4.05 7.36
CA VAL A 65 1.29 3.53 7.79
C VAL A 65 0.92 2.26 7.02
N THR A 66 1.08 2.25 5.70
CA THR A 66 0.76 1.08 4.87
C THR A 66 1.63 -0.12 5.22
N PHE A 67 2.93 0.07 5.39
CA PHE A 67 3.83 -1.02 5.79
C PHE A 67 3.60 -1.48 7.23
N ASP A 68 3.18 -0.61 8.14
CA ASP A 68 2.78 -1.01 9.50
C ASP A 68 1.56 -1.93 9.46
N VAL A 69 0.53 -1.58 8.66
CA VAL A 69 -0.63 -2.45 8.42
C VAL A 69 -0.18 -3.81 7.87
N MET A 70 0.69 -3.82 6.85
CA MET A 70 1.17 -5.08 6.26
C MET A 70 1.98 -5.91 7.26
N ARG A 71 2.78 -5.29 8.14
CA ARG A 71 3.56 -5.99 9.19
C ARG A 71 2.66 -6.66 10.23
N GLU A 72 1.51 -6.06 10.54
CA GLU A 72 0.56 -6.60 11.53
C GLU A 72 -0.13 -7.90 11.06
N ILE A 73 -0.12 -8.21 9.76
CA ILE A 73 -0.77 -9.41 9.21
C ILE A 73 0.04 -10.67 9.57
N ASP A 74 -0.62 -11.65 10.20
CA ASP A 74 -0.10 -13.01 10.38
C ASP A 74 -0.12 -13.75 9.03
N ALA A 75 0.95 -13.55 8.25
CA ALA A 75 1.18 -14.23 6.98
C ALA A 75 2.70 -14.39 6.72
N PRO A 76 3.17 -15.58 6.32
CA PRO A 76 4.59 -15.81 6.05
C PRO A 76 5.07 -15.09 4.77
N LEU A 77 4.20 -14.92 3.77
CA LEU A 77 4.51 -14.14 2.57
C LEU A 77 3.67 -12.86 2.52
N LYS A 78 4.33 -11.73 2.27
CA LYS A 78 3.70 -10.41 2.11
C LYS A 78 4.22 -9.78 0.82
N LEU A 79 3.32 -9.51 -0.11
CA LEU A 79 3.61 -8.84 -1.38
C LEU A 79 2.98 -7.44 -1.36
N VAL A 80 3.71 -6.46 -1.85
CA VAL A 80 3.25 -5.07 -1.93
C VAL A 80 3.56 -4.56 -3.32
N ILE A 81 2.52 -4.15 -4.04
CA ILE A 81 2.60 -3.65 -5.42
C ILE A 81 2.27 -2.15 -5.36
N PRO A 82 3.12 -1.26 -5.91
CA PRO A 82 2.81 0.17 -6.01
C PRO A 82 1.69 0.42 -7.03
N GLY A 83 0.83 1.39 -6.75
CA GLY A 83 -0.16 1.90 -7.69
C GLY A 83 0.25 3.22 -8.31
N ASN A 84 -0.68 3.88 -8.99
CA ASN A 84 -0.40 5.13 -9.69
C ASN A 84 -0.18 6.32 -8.75
N HIS A 85 -0.59 6.22 -7.48
CA HIS A 85 -0.30 7.25 -6.48
C HIS A 85 1.08 7.11 -5.81
N ASP A 86 1.77 5.99 -6.05
CA ASP A 86 3.06 5.67 -5.46
C ASP A 86 4.23 6.12 -6.35
N CYS A 87 4.08 7.28 -6.99
CA CYS A 87 5.02 7.95 -7.88
C CYS A 87 6.48 7.93 -7.44
N SER A 88 6.79 7.95 -6.13
CA SER A 88 8.20 7.88 -5.67
C SER A 88 8.86 6.52 -5.95
N MET A 89 8.08 5.48 -6.24
CA MET A 89 8.55 4.16 -6.68
C MET A 89 8.66 4.04 -8.20
N ASP A 90 8.23 5.05 -8.96
CA ASP A 90 8.46 5.17 -10.39
C ASP A 90 9.64 6.13 -10.65
N VAL A 91 10.81 5.53 -10.89
CA VAL A 91 12.06 6.26 -11.13
C VAL A 91 11.92 7.20 -12.33
N ASP A 92 11.30 6.75 -13.42
CA ASP A 92 11.13 7.56 -14.63
C ASP A 92 10.23 8.76 -14.37
N PHE A 93 9.13 8.57 -13.62
CA PHE A 93 8.25 9.65 -13.24
C PHE A 93 8.97 10.65 -12.33
N TRP A 94 9.69 10.16 -11.32
CA TRP A 94 10.39 11.02 -10.36
C TRP A 94 11.52 11.83 -11.02
N GLU A 95 12.36 11.19 -11.82
CA GLU A 95 13.48 11.86 -12.50
C GLU A 95 13.00 12.91 -13.50
N LYS A 96 11.95 12.62 -14.29
CA LYS A 96 11.35 13.61 -15.21
C LYS A 96 10.74 14.78 -14.46
N THR A 97 10.07 14.51 -13.34
CA THR A 97 9.42 15.54 -12.52
C THR A 97 10.46 16.46 -11.88
N VAL A 98 11.50 15.90 -11.26
CA VAL A 98 12.61 16.68 -10.69
C VAL A 98 13.35 17.46 -11.76
N SER A 99 13.64 16.86 -12.91
CA SER A 99 14.27 17.53 -14.05
C SER A 99 13.41 18.70 -14.57
N TYR A 100 12.10 18.48 -14.74
CA TYR A 100 11.16 19.53 -15.13
C TYR A 100 11.17 20.69 -14.13
N TYR A 101 11.04 20.43 -12.83
CA TYR A 101 11.05 21.49 -11.83
C TYR A 101 12.44 22.15 -11.68
N ALA A 102 13.54 21.42 -11.83
CA ALA A 102 14.89 21.98 -11.83
C ALA A 102 15.14 22.95 -13.01
N VAL A 103 14.49 22.72 -14.16
CA VAL A 103 14.55 23.60 -15.33
C VAL A 103 13.58 24.77 -15.25
N VAL A 104 12.41 24.59 -14.63
CA VAL A 104 11.31 25.58 -14.64
C VAL A 104 11.31 26.50 -13.40
N GLN A 105 11.75 26.03 -12.23
CA GLN A 105 11.85 26.83 -10.99
C GLN A 105 12.96 27.90 -10.93
N PRO A 106 14.05 27.89 -11.72
CA PRO A 106 15.00 29.02 -11.73
C PRO A 106 14.33 30.35 -12.13
N VAL A 107 13.17 30.29 -12.80
CA VAL A 107 12.44 31.47 -13.28
C VAL A 107 11.45 32.02 -12.23
N ILE A 108 10.98 31.21 -11.28
CA ILE A 108 9.95 31.61 -10.31
C ILE A 108 10.54 32.04 -8.96
N MET A 109 11.69 31.49 -8.54
CA MET A 109 12.34 31.88 -7.29
C MET A 109 13.17 33.17 -7.37
N ASN A 110 13.26 33.80 -8.54
CA ASN A 110 14.00 35.07 -8.73
C ASN A 110 13.07 36.31 -8.74
N LYS A 111 11.84 36.16 -8.23
CA LYS A 111 10.81 37.23 -8.25
C LYS A 111 10.20 37.56 -6.89
N TYR A 112 10.80 37.08 -5.80
CA TYR A 112 10.49 37.48 -4.42
C TYR A 112 11.77 37.70 -3.63
#